data_AF-A0A2V9Y6Q0-F1
#
_entry.id   AF-A0A2V9Y6Q0-F1
#
_cell.length_a   1.000
_cell.length_b   1.000
_cell.length_c   1.000
_cell.angle_alpha   90.00
_cell.angle_beta   90.00
_cell.angle_gamma   90.00
#
_symmetry.space_group_name_H-M   'P 1'
#
loop_
_entity.id
_entity.type
_entity.pdbx_description
1 polymer ?
#
loop_
_entity_poly.entity_id
_entity_poly.type
_entity_poly.pdbx_seq_one_letter_code
_entity_poly.pdbx_strand_id
1 'polypeptide(L)' 'MILVLAANAQISSLFLDGPAGRLEALLNAGSPQASHAALVCHPHPSYGGTLHNKVVFHTMKALNRFGLPV' A
#
# COMPACT_ATOMS: atom_id res chain seq x y z
N MET A 1 21.49 -21.24 -6.08
CA MET A 1 20.53 -20.68 -7.06
C MET A 1 19.25 -20.29 -6.31
N ILE A 2 19.24 -19.15 -5.64
CA ILE A 2 18.02 -18.59 -5.03
C ILE A 2 17.81 -17.25 -5.72
N LEU A 3 16.93 -17.24 -6.70
CA LEU A 3 16.44 -16.03 -7.33
C LEU A 3 15.49 -15.37 -6.33
N VAL A 4 16.01 -14.48 -5.49
CA VAL A 4 15.15 -13.50 -4.83
C VAL A 4 14.70 -12.57 -5.96
N LEU A 5 13.54 -12.88 -6.54
CA LEU A 5 12.78 -11.90 -7.30
C LEU A 5 12.46 -10.80 -6.29
N ALA A 6 13.31 -9.78 -6.22
CA ALA A 6 12.93 -8.52 -5.63
C ALA A 6 11.68 -8.10 -6.39
N ALA A 7 10.52 -8.21 -5.73
CA ALA A 7 9.28 -7.68 -6.27
C ALA A 7 9.60 -6.22 -6.61
N ASN A 8 9.64 -5.90 -7.91
CA ASN A 8 9.82 -4.52 -8.34
C ASN A 8 8.73 -3.74 -7.63
N ALA A 9 9.13 -2.73 -6.84
CA ALA A 9 8.22 -1.84 -6.13
C ALA A 9 7.43 -1.02 -7.17
N GLN A 10 6.41 -1.66 -7.73
CA GLN A 10 5.48 -1.08 -8.66
C GLN A 10 4.31 -0.59 -7.82
N ILE A 11 4.31 0.72 -7.58
CA ILE A 11 3.16 1.41 -6.99
C ILE A 11 2.21 1.73 -8.13
N SER A 12 1.02 1.15 -8.10
CA SER A 12 -0.06 1.49 -9.03
C SER A 12 -1.14 2.29 -8.31
N SER A 13 -1.70 3.29 -9.00
CA SER A 13 -2.90 3.97 -8.57
C SER A 13 -4.12 3.21 -9.07
N LEU A 14 -5.12 3.09 -8.20
CA LEU A 14 -6.38 2.47 -8.52
C LEU A 14 -7.53 3.18 -7.80
N PHE A 15 -8.73 2.87 -8.26
CA PHE A 15 -9.95 3.30 -7.63
C PHE A 15 -10.77 2.09 -7.20
N LEU A 16 -11.37 2.19 -6.03
CA LEU A 16 -12.26 1.19 -5.46
C LEU A 16 -13.67 1.79 -5.35
N ASP A 17 -14.69 0.99 -5.60
CA ASP A 17 -16.07 1.42 -5.36
C ASP A 17 -16.40 1.25 -3.87
N GLY A 18 -16.68 2.37 -3.20
CA GLY A 18 -17.05 2.43 -1.80
C GLY A 18 -18.53 2.79 -1.60
N PRO A 19 -19.07 2.60 -0.39
CA PRO A 19 -20.48 2.85 -0.08
C PRO A 19 -20.90 4.32 -0.24
N ALA A 20 -19.95 5.25 -0.19
CA ALA A 20 -20.17 6.68 -0.37
C ALA A 20 -19.59 7.22 -1.69
N GLY A 21 -19.26 6.35 -2.63
CA GLY A 21 -18.62 6.69 -3.91
C GLY A 21 -17.22 6.12 -4.05
N ARG A 22 -16.49 6.64 -5.03
CA ARG A 22 -15.17 6.13 -5.42
C ARG A 22 -14.09 6.48 -4.40
N LEU A 23 -13.29 5.50 -4.01
CA LEU A 23 -12.15 5.63 -3.11
C LEU A 23 -10.85 5.58 -3.91
N GLU A 24 -9.96 6.52 -3.67
CA GLU A 24 -8.60 6.51 -4.22
C GLU A 24 -7.71 5.58 -3.37
N ALA A 25 -6.92 4.74 -4.05
CA ALA A 25 -5.96 3.86 -3.39
C ALA A 25 -4.66 3.73 -4.20
N LEU A 26 -3.59 3.40 -3.48
CA LEU A 26 -2.31 2.99 -4.05
C LEU A 26 -2.06 1.54 -3.63
N LEU A 27 -1.58 0.71 -4.56
CA LEU A 27 -1.13 -0.63 -4.28
C LEU A 27 0.35 -0.74 -4.60
N ASN A 28 1.15 -1.13 -3.61
CA ASN A 28 2.51 -1.58 -3.82
C ASN A 28 2.55 -3.10 -3.82
N ALA A 29 2.96 -3.65 -4.96
CA ALA A 29 3.07 -5.08 -5.13
C ALA A 29 4.06 -5.68 -4.10
N GLY A 30 3.61 -6.73 -3.41
CA GLY A 30 4.45 -7.54 -2.54
C GLY A 30 5.04 -8.74 -3.26
N SER A 31 5.53 -9.70 -2.48
CA SER A 31 5.92 -11.02 -2.98
C SER A 31 4.71 -11.74 -3.59
N PRO A 32 4.87 -12.42 -4.74
CA PRO A 32 3.83 -13.25 -5.32
C PRO A 32 3.36 -14.40 -4.41
N GLN A 33 4.17 -14.76 -3.41
CA GLN A 33 3.90 -15.83 -2.45
C GLN A 33 3.32 -15.30 -1.13
N ALA A 34 3.04 -14.00 -1.03
CA ALA A 34 2.47 -13.42 0.17
C ALA A 34 1.07 -13.99 0.44
N SER A 35 0.86 -14.59 1.60
CA SER A 35 -0.43 -15.12 2.05
C SER A 35 -1.32 -14.05 2.72
N HIS A 36 -0.77 -12.87 2.97
CA HIS A 36 -1.43 -11.77 3.66
C HIS A 36 -1.12 -10.45 2.95
N ALA A 37 -2.04 -9.49 3.07
CA ALA A 37 -1.86 -8.10 2.64
C ALA A 37 -2.01 -7.17 3.85
N ALA A 38 -1.42 -5.99 3.75
CA ALA A 38 -1.61 -4.93 4.73
C ALA A 38 -2.45 -3.79 4.14
N LEU A 39 -3.22 -3.11 4.99
CA LEU A 39 -3.97 -1.92 4.62
C LEU A 39 -3.51 -0.78 5.52
N VAL A 40 -3.08 0.34 4.92
CA VAL A 40 -2.66 1.54 5.66
C VAL A 40 -3.66 2.66 5.41
N CYS A 41 -4.34 3.08 6.47
CA CYS A 41 -5.24 4.22 6.42
C CYS A 41 -4.50 5.52 6.80
N HIS A 42 -4.96 6.64 6.24
CA HIS A 42 -4.43 7.95 6.60
C HIS A 42 -5.00 8.45 7.93
N PRO A 43 -4.31 9.40 8.60
CA PRO A 43 -4.85 10.10 9.75
C PRO A 43 -6.17 10.82 9.44
N HIS A 44 -6.83 11.35 10.46
CA HIS A 44 -8.13 11.98 10.28
C HIS A 44 -8.11 13.14 9.24
N PRO A 45 -9.05 13.17 8.27
CA PRO A 45 -9.06 14.18 7.18
C PRO A 45 -9.11 15.63 7.66
N SER A 46 -9.89 15.92 8.72
CA SER A 46 -10.03 17.29 9.24
C SER A 46 -8.73 17.85 9.84
N TYR A 47 -7.72 17.01 10.06
CA TYR A 47 -6.38 17.42 10.51
C TYR A 47 -5.33 17.28 9.39
N GLY A 48 -5.76 17.28 8.13
CA GLY A 48 -4.86 17.20 6.97
C GLY A 48 -4.34 15.78 6.67
N GLY A 49 -5.00 14.74 7.18
CA GLY A 49 -4.69 13.36 6.82
C GLY A 49 -5.05 13.05 5.37
N THR A 50 -4.08 12.56 4.60
CA THR A 50 -4.24 12.17 3.20
C THR A 50 -3.43 10.92 2.88
N LEU A 51 -3.72 10.27 1.75
CA LEU A 51 -2.96 9.13 1.24
C LEU A 51 -1.47 9.44 1.05
N HIS A 52 -1.13 10.69 0.77
CA HIS A 52 0.25 11.16 0.56
C HIS A 52 0.96 11.59 1.85
N ASN A 53 0.36 11.35 3.02
CA ASN A 53 1.01 11.67 4.29
C ASN A 53 2.32 10.87 4.43
N LYS A 54 3.40 11.56 4.84
CA LYS A 54 4.72 10.93 4.96
C LYS A 54 4.74 9.74 5.91
N VAL A 55 3.96 9.77 6.99
CA VAL A 55 3.87 8.63 7.92
C VAL A 55 3.26 7.43 7.22
N VAL A 56 2.15 7.63 6.48
CA VAL A 56 1.50 6.58 5.68
C VAL A 56 2.47 5.97 4.67
N PHE A 57 3.21 6.80 3.93
CA PHE A 57 4.20 6.34 2.97
C PHE A 57 5.30 5.48 3.61
N HIS A 58 5.85 5.90 4.76
CA HIS A 58 6.90 5.13 5.44
C HIS A 58 6.36 3.84 6.06
N THR A 59 5.15 3.85 6.61
CA THR A 59 4.48 2.64 7.10
C THR A 59 4.27 1.63 5.99
N MET A 60 3.76 2.08 4.84
CA MET A 60 3.61 1.27 3.63
C MET A 60 4.95 0.69 3.17
N LYS A 61 6.00 1.50 3.08
CA LYS A 61 7.35 1.05 2.72
C LYS A 61 7.91 0.01 3.69
N ALA A 62 7.66 0.16 4.99
CA ALA A 62 8.10 -0.79 6.01
C ALA A 62 7.40 -2.15 5.87
N LEU A 63 6.08 -2.14 5.63
CA LEU A 63 5.29 -3.36 5.42
C LEU A 63 5.69 -4.08 4.13
N ASN A 64 5.88 -3.34 3.04
CA ASN A 64 6.33 -3.90 1.77
C ASN A 64 7.73 -4.52 1.86
N ARG A 65 8.60 -4.03 2.75
CA ARG A 65 9.92 -4.64 3.01
C ARG A 65 9.83 -6.05 3.59
N PHE A 66 8.71 -6.42 4.20
CA PHE A 66 8.42 -7.80 4.62
C PHE A 66 7.84 -8.66 3.47
N GLY A 67 7.76 -8.12 2.26
CA GLY A 67 7.17 -8.78 1.10
C GLY A 67 5.65 -8.73 1.08
N LEU A 68 5.00 -7.95 1.95
CA LEU A 68 3.54 -7.83 1.95
C LEU A 68 3.08 -6.88 0.83
N PRO A 69 2.05 -7.27 0.04
CA PRO A 69 1.27 -6.32 -0.73
C PRO A 69 0.59 -5.34 0.24
N VAL A 70 0.67 -4.05 -0.06
CA VAL A 70 0.21 -2.98 0.84
C VAL A 70 -0.26 -1.75 0.07
#